data_AF-A0A975LEL9-F1
#
_entry.id   AF-A0A975LEL9-F1
#
_cell.length_a   1.000
_cell.length_b   1.000
_cell.length_c   1.000
_cell.angle_alpha   90.00
_cell.angle_beta   90.00
_cell.angle_gamma   90.00
#
_symmetry.space_group_name_H-M   'P 1'
#
loop_
_entity.id
_entity.type
_entity.pdbx_description
1 polymer ?
#
loop_
_entity_poly.entity_id
_entity_poly.type
_entity_poly.pdbx_seq_one_letter_code
_entity_poly.pdbx_strand_id
1 'polypeptide(L)'
;MINKIDLINELNKLSIKNYEDVFSFIMSFNNPIESKSDICLNCPHCGSVEFVKNGKTNKGIQRYICRECNKSFCDTSNTLLYRSRCTEDIWLKFIDCEISGLSLKETAYYTNLSVTTCFYMRHKLYKAIRNLKMKETLSSKVELDCIYTKINLKGTKPSNMPRHSKKRGNNCIFRYISSQSMYCRCNR
;
A
#
# COMPACT_ATOMS: atom_id res chain seq x y z
N MET A 1 -37.06 13.53 -0.11
CA MET A 1 -36.45 12.18 -0.10
C MET A 1 -35.21 12.27 -0.96
N ILE A 2 -34.03 12.25 -0.32
CA ILE A 2 -32.75 12.38 -1.02
C ILE A 2 -32.58 11.13 -1.88
N ASN A 3 -32.46 11.32 -3.20
CA ASN A 3 -32.39 10.24 -4.16
C ASN A 3 -31.15 9.39 -3.84
N LYS A 4 -31.32 8.07 -3.79
CA LYS A 4 -30.22 7.12 -3.50
C LYS A 4 -29.02 7.31 -4.44
N ILE A 5 -29.29 7.80 -5.65
CA ILE A 5 -28.32 8.16 -6.68
C ILE A 5 -27.50 9.40 -6.29
N ASP A 6 -28.13 10.42 -5.69
CA ASP A 6 -27.45 11.66 -5.29
C ASP A 6 -26.51 11.41 -4.10
N LEU A 7 -26.89 10.52 -3.20
CA LEU A 7 -26.08 10.12 -2.04
C LEU A 7 -24.87 9.24 -2.46
N ILE A 8 -25.04 8.40 -3.48
CA ILE A 8 -23.94 7.66 -4.12
C ILE A 8 -22.99 8.63 -4.84
N ASN A 9 -23.53 9.66 -5.51
CA ASN A 9 -22.73 10.68 -6.20
C ASN A 9 -21.96 11.60 -5.24
N GLU A 10 -22.51 11.92 -4.07
CA GLU A 10 -21.80 12.64 -3.00
C GLU A 10 -20.72 11.78 -2.31
N LEU A 11 -20.99 10.50 -2.08
CA LEU A 11 -19.97 9.57 -1.55
C LEU A 11 -18.83 9.35 -2.54
N ASN A 12 -19.12 9.36 -3.84
CA ASN A 12 -18.11 9.36 -4.89
C ASN A 12 -17.31 10.68 -4.91
N LYS A 13 -17.94 11.86 -4.74
CA LYS A 13 -17.20 13.14 -4.63
C LYS A 13 -16.25 13.21 -3.43
N LEU A 14 -16.56 12.52 -2.32
CA LEU A 14 -15.68 12.42 -1.15
C LEU A 14 -14.56 11.38 -1.30
N SER A 15 -14.75 10.35 -2.14
CA SER A 15 -13.74 9.29 -2.35
C SER A 15 -12.78 9.55 -3.52
N ILE A 16 -13.10 10.49 -4.42
CA ILE A 16 -12.41 10.66 -5.71
C ILE A 16 -11.11 11.49 -5.66
N LYS A 17 -10.77 12.19 -4.56
CA LYS A 17 -9.42 12.80 -4.45
C LYS A 17 -8.28 11.79 -4.23
N ASN A 18 -8.56 10.49 -4.19
CA ASN A 18 -7.54 9.44 -4.08
C ASN A 18 -7.54 8.45 -5.25
N TYR A 19 -8.56 8.43 -6.12
CA TYR A 19 -8.60 7.45 -7.21
C TYR A 19 -7.61 7.81 -8.31
N GLU A 20 -7.70 9.03 -8.85
CA GLU A 20 -6.79 9.52 -9.89
C GLU A 20 -5.33 9.63 -9.40
N ASP A 21 -5.11 10.01 -8.14
CA ASP A 21 -3.77 10.11 -7.58
C ASP A 21 -3.15 8.74 -7.31
N VAL A 22 -3.92 7.78 -6.77
CA VAL A 22 -3.44 6.40 -6.56
C VAL A 22 -3.30 5.68 -7.90
N PHE A 23 -4.20 5.92 -8.86
CA PHE A 23 -4.15 5.37 -10.21
C PHE A 23 -2.98 5.94 -11.00
N SER A 24 -2.79 7.26 -11.04
CA SER A 24 -1.62 7.93 -11.64
C SER A 24 -0.31 7.52 -10.95
N PHE A 25 -0.34 7.33 -9.63
CA PHE A 25 0.81 6.82 -8.89
C PHE A 25 1.10 5.36 -9.22
N ILE A 26 0.10 4.48 -9.30
CA ILE A 26 0.26 3.08 -9.67
C ILE A 26 0.74 2.96 -11.12
N MET A 27 0.23 3.80 -12.02
CA MET A 27 0.73 3.96 -13.39
C MET A 27 2.15 4.57 -13.43
N SER A 28 2.59 5.32 -12.42
CA SER A 28 4.00 5.72 -12.31
C SER A 28 4.94 4.56 -11.91
N PHE A 29 4.44 3.50 -11.27
CA PHE A 29 5.18 2.23 -11.07
C PHE A 29 5.10 1.31 -12.28
N ASN A 30 3.96 1.36 -12.96
CA ASN A 30 3.69 0.70 -14.22
C ASN A 30 3.78 1.72 -15.34
N ASN A 31 4.88 2.48 -15.44
CA ASN A 31 5.28 2.90 -16.77
C ASN A 31 5.92 1.63 -17.35
N PRO A 32 5.20 0.77 -18.11
CA PRO A 32 5.92 0.06 -19.15
C PRO A 32 6.51 1.20 -19.98
N ILE A 33 7.83 1.23 -20.06
CA ILE A 33 8.50 2.10 -20.99
C ILE A 33 7.94 1.68 -22.34
N GLU A 34 6.97 2.44 -22.85
CA GLU A 34 6.50 2.36 -24.22
C GLU A 34 7.65 2.86 -25.09
N SER A 35 8.63 1.99 -25.26
CA SER A 35 9.64 1.99 -26.32
C SER A 35 10.74 1.03 -25.91
N LYS A 36 11.07 0.14 -26.84
CA LYS A 36 12.29 -0.66 -26.84
C LYS A 36 13.52 0.25 -26.70
N SER A 37 13.98 0.53 -25.49
CA SER A 37 15.36 0.98 -25.25
C SER A 37 15.74 0.80 -23.77
N ASP A 38 16.87 0.11 -23.57
CA ASP A 38 17.53 -0.14 -22.28
C ASP A 38 17.86 1.17 -21.54
N ILE A 39 17.04 1.71 -20.63
CA ILE A 39 17.54 2.85 -19.82
C ILE A 39 17.01 2.88 -18.39
N CYS A 40 17.63 2.08 -17.52
CA CYS A 40 17.84 2.55 -16.16
C CYS A 40 18.97 3.61 -16.23
N LEU A 41 18.68 4.89 -15.96
CA LEU A 41 19.67 5.98 -16.10
C LEU A 41 20.69 6.01 -14.95
N ASN A 42 20.31 5.53 -13.78
CA ASN A 42 21.09 5.62 -12.55
C ASN A 42 20.83 4.42 -11.64
N CYS A 43 21.80 4.06 -10.81
CA CYS A 43 21.63 3.03 -9.80
C CYS A 43 20.57 3.45 -8.77
N PRO A 44 19.53 2.64 -8.51
CA PRO A 44 18.47 2.95 -7.54
C PRO A 44 18.93 2.90 -6.07
N HIS A 45 20.18 2.50 -5.82
CA HIS A 45 20.74 2.37 -4.48
C HIS A 45 21.67 3.52 -4.09
N CYS A 46 22.51 3.99 -5.02
CA CYS A 46 23.49 5.05 -4.77
C CYS A 46 23.38 6.25 -5.73
N GLY A 47 22.56 6.17 -6.78
CA GLY A 47 22.41 7.23 -7.78
C GLY A 47 23.51 7.25 -8.86
N SER A 48 24.49 6.35 -8.81
CA SER A 48 25.59 6.33 -9.78
C SER A 48 25.13 6.02 -11.20
N VAL A 49 25.78 6.62 -12.20
CA VAL A 49 25.55 6.31 -13.62
C VAL A 49 26.39 5.10 -14.06
N GLU A 50 27.40 4.73 -13.27
CA GLU A 50 28.28 3.61 -13.58
C GLU A 50 27.70 2.26 -13.17
N PHE A 51 27.11 1.56 -14.14
CA PHE A 51 26.64 0.18 -13.99
C PHE A 51 26.83 -0.61 -15.29
N VAL A 52 26.88 -1.94 -15.17
CA VAL A 52 27.03 -2.86 -16.32
C VAL A 52 25.94 -3.91 -16.34
N LYS A 53 25.63 -4.44 -17.53
CA LYS A 53 24.68 -5.55 -17.71
C LYS A 53 25.22 -6.81 -17.03
N ASN A 54 24.39 -7.47 -16.21
CA ASN A 54 24.71 -8.65 -15.41
C ASN A 54 23.72 -9.81 -15.70
N GLY A 55 23.58 -10.17 -16.98
CA GLY A 55 22.67 -11.21 -17.45
C GLY A 55 21.19 -10.83 -17.39
N LYS A 56 20.31 -11.83 -17.59
CA LYS A 56 18.85 -11.66 -17.58
C LYS A 56 18.20 -12.57 -16.55
N THR A 57 17.04 -12.18 -16.04
CA THR A 57 16.21 -13.01 -15.18
C THR A 57 15.48 -14.07 -16.02
N ASN A 58 14.97 -15.14 -15.41
CA ASN A 58 14.16 -16.17 -16.08
C ASN A 58 12.94 -15.60 -16.84
N LYS A 59 12.47 -14.42 -16.46
CA LYS A 59 11.39 -13.67 -17.14
C LYS A 59 11.89 -12.78 -18.30
N GLY A 60 13.15 -12.89 -18.70
CA GLY A 60 13.77 -12.05 -19.74
C GLY A 60 14.20 -10.65 -19.31
N ILE A 61 13.91 -10.23 -18.07
CA ILE A 61 14.22 -8.89 -17.56
C ILE A 61 15.74 -8.72 -17.41
N GLN A 62 16.28 -7.63 -17.96
CA GLN A 62 17.69 -7.28 -17.88
C GLN A 62 18.09 -6.98 -16.44
N ARG A 63 19.21 -7.56 -16.00
CA ARG A 63 19.85 -7.25 -14.71
C ARG A 63 21.06 -6.37 -14.94
N TYR A 64 21.31 -5.49 -14.00
CA TYR A 64 22.45 -4.58 -13.97
C TYR A 64 23.18 -4.73 -12.64
N ILE A 65 24.48 -4.46 -12.61
CA ILE A 65 25.28 -4.35 -11.39
C ILE A 65 25.98 -2.99 -11.38
N CYS A 66 25.78 -2.25 -10.30
CA CYS A 66 26.45 -0.97 -10.07
C CYS A 66 27.92 -1.20 -9.71
N ARG A 67 28.84 -0.41 -10.29
CA ARG A 67 30.28 -0.52 -10.01
C ARG A 67 30.69 0.12 -8.68
N GLU A 68 29.96 1.13 -8.22
CA GLU A 68 30.28 1.81 -6.97
C GLU A 68 29.77 1.02 -5.75
N CYS A 69 28.48 0.65 -5.74
CA CYS A 69 27.88 -0.02 -4.59
C CYS A 69 27.87 -1.55 -4.70
N ASN A 70 28.31 -2.12 -5.83
CA ASN A 70 28.32 -3.57 -6.12
C ASN A 70 26.96 -4.27 -5.96
N LYS A 71 25.85 -3.52 -5.93
CA LYS A 71 24.50 -4.05 -5.82
C LYS A 71 23.91 -4.31 -7.21
N SER A 72 23.22 -5.44 -7.33
CA SER A 72 22.48 -5.78 -8.53
C SER A 72 21.06 -5.21 -8.49
N PHE A 73 20.61 -4.63 -9.60
CA PHE A 73 19.27 -4.10 -9.79
C PHE A 73 18.71 -4.49 -11.17
N CYS A 74 17.45 -4.19 -11.41
CA CYS A 74 16.74 -4.41 -12.68
C CYS A 74 15.74 -3.28 -12.89
N ASP A 75 15.11 -3.19 -14.06
CA ASP A 75 14.18 -2.08 -14.35
C ASP A 75 12.99 -2.05 -13.38
N THR A 76 12.54 -3.22 -12.93
CA THR A 76 11.49 -3.34 -11.92
C THR A 76 12.00 -3.13 -10.48
N SER A 77 13.27 -2.80 -10.25
CA SER A 77 13.78 -2.54 -8.90
C SER A 77 13.08 -1.34 -8.26
N ASN A 78 12.85 -1.40 -6.95
CA ASN A 78 12.03 -0.44 -6.19
C ASN A 78 10.56 -0.30 -6.64
N THR A 79 10.07 -1.16 -7.53
CA THR A 79 8.65 -1.16 -7.93
C THR A 79 7.79 -2.17 -7.16
N LEU A 80 6.47 -2.01 -7.22
CA LEU A 80 5.49 -2.98 -6.71
C LEU A 80 5.63 -4.36 -7.38
N LEU A 81 6.15 -4.42 -8.60
CA LEU A 81 6.34 -5.67 -9.34
C LEU A 81 7.65 -6.38 -8.96
N TYR A 82 8.58 -5.72 -8.28
CA TYR A 82 9.88 -6.28 -7.90
C TYR A 82 9.74 -7.60 -7.14
N ARG A 83 10.31 -8.70 -7.67
CA ARG A 83 10.22 -10.05 -7.08
C ARG A 83 8.79 -10.56 -6.83
N SER A 84 7.78 -9.98 -7.48
CA SER A 84 6.44 -10.57 -7.43
C SER A 84 6.35 -11.78 -8.37
N ARG A 85 5.69 -12.83 -7.88
CA ARG A 85 5.33 -13.99 -8.70
C ARG A 85 4.07 -13.72 -9.54
N CYS A 86 3.25 -12.75 -9.13
CA CYS A 86 2.04 -12.34 -9.85
C CYS A 86 2.39 -11.48 -11.06
N THR A 87 1.59 -11.60 -12.13
CA THR A 87 1.64 -10.74 -13.31
C THR A 87 1.08 -9.36 -13.00
N GLU A 88 1.35 -8.41 -13.89
CA GLU A 88 0.85 -7.03 -13.78
C GLU A 88 -0.68 -6.97 -13.76
N ASP A 89 -1.36 -7.73 -14.63
CA ASP A 89 -2.82 -7.79 -14.68
C ASP A 89 -3.45 -8.23 -13.34
N ILE A 90 -2.80 -9.16 -12.65
CA ILE A 90 -3.24 -9.63 -11.34
C ILE A 90 -3.08 -8.54 -10.28
N TRP A 91 -2.02 -7.73 -10.36
CA TRP A 91 -1.85 -6.58 -9.48
C TRP A 91 -2.92 -5.52 -9.72
N LEU A 92 -3.25 -5.21 -10.97
CA LEU A 92 -4.31 -4.26 -11.30
C LEU A 92 -5.66 -4.71 -10.72
N LYS A 93 -6.06 -5.97 -10.97
CA LYS A 93 -7.27 -6.55 -10.37
C LYS A 93 -7.25 -6.51 -8.84
N PHE A 94 -6.11 -6.79 -8.24
CA PHE A 94 -5.95 -6.74 -6.79
C PHE A 94 -6.13 -5.32 -6.24
N ILE A 95 -5.57 -4.32 -6.92
CA ILE A 95 -5.71 -2.91 -6.57
C ILE A 95 -7.17 -2.48 -6.67
N ASP A 96 -7.89 -2.86 -7.73
CA ASP A 96 -9.31 -2.57 -7.88
C ASP A 96 -10.12 -3.15 -6.71
N CYS A 97 -9.77 -4.34 -6.26
CA CYS A 97 -10.38 -4.97 -5.09
C CYS A 97 -10.10 -4.21 -3.78
N GLU A 98 -8.88 -3.68 -3.60
CA GLU A 98 -8.52 -2.84 -2.43
C GLU A 98 -9.30 -1.53 -2.40
N ILE A 99 -9.40 -0.87 -3.56
CA ILE A 99 -10.15 0.38 -3.72
C ILE A 99 -11.63 0.15 -3.42
N SER A 100 -12.17 -0.97 -3.88
CA SER A 100 -13.55 -1.39 -3.60
C SER A 100 -13.78 -1.84 -2.15
N GLY A 101 -12.74 -1.91 -1.32
CA GLY A 101 -12.85 -2.26 0.11
C GLY A 101 -13.13 -3.74 0.38
N LEU A 102 -12.81 -4.63 -0.55
CA LEU A 102 -13.09 -6.06 -0.44
C LEU A 102 -12.23 -6.77 0.63
N SER A 103 -12.81 -7.77 1.29
CA SER A 103 -12.09 -8.62 2.24
C SER A 103 -11.09 -9.53 1.53
N LEU A 104 -10.07 -10.03 2.25
CA LEU A 104 -9.04 -10.91 1.66
C LEU A 104 -9.60 -12.18 1.04
N LYS A 105 -10.75 -12.67 1.53
CA LYS A 105 -11.41 -13.87 1.00
C LYS A 105 -12.09 -13.56 -0.33
N GLU A 106 -12.77 -12.42 -0.41
CA GLU A 106 -13.38 -11.94 -1.66
C GLU A 106 -12.30 -11.62 -2.69
N THR A 107 -11.23 -10.91 -2.30
CA THR A 107 -10.12 -10.62 -3.21
C THR A 107 -9.48 -11.89 -3.75
N ALA A 108 -9.30 -12.91 -2.91
CA ALA A 108 -8.76 -14.21 -3.31
C ALA A 108 -9.66 -14.91 -4.33
N TYR A 109 -10.99 -14.85 -4.12
CA TYR A 109 -11.97 -15.39 -5.06
C TYR A 109 -11.92 -14.68 -6.42
N TYR A 110 -11.91 -13.34 -6.44
CA TYR A 110 -11.89 -12.57 -7.70
C TYR A 110 -10.56 -12.66 -8.46
N THR A 111 -9.43 -12.68 -7.74
CA THR A 111 -8.09 -12.75 -8.37
C THR A 111 -7.61 -14.17 -8.65
N ASN A 112 -8.37 -15.18 -8.20
CA ASN A 112 -8.01 -16.60 -8.26
C ASN A 112 -6.64 -16.89 -7.60
N LEU A 113 -6.38 -16.24 -6.46
CA LEU A 113 -5.16 -16.39 -5.68
C LEU A 113 -5.45 -17.00 -4.31
N SER A 114 -4.41 -17.52 -3.66
CA SER A 114 -4.53 -17.91 -2.26
C SER A 114 -4.66 -16.68 -1.35
N VAL A 115 -5.45 -16.81 -0.28
CA VAL A 115 -5.63 -15.76 0.73
C VAL A 115 -4.30 -15.28 1.31
N THR A 116 -3.34 -16.20 1.48
CA THR A 116 -1.98 -15.87 1.94
C THR A 116 -1.24 -14.97 0.95
N THR A 117 -1.37 -15.22 -0.36
CA THR A 117 -0.77 -14.37 -1.39
C THR A 117 -1.39 -12.98 -1.39
N CYS A 118 -2.73 -12.87 -1.34
CA CYS A 118 -3.43 -11.59 -1.24
C CYS A 118 -2.98 -10.80 0.00
N PHE A 119 -2.79 -11.48 1.14
CA PHE A 119 -2.28 -10.85 2.35
C PHE A 119 -0.88 -10.23 2.16
N TYR A 120 0.06 -10.97 1.57
CA TYR A 120 1.40 -10.44 1.26
C TYR A 120 1.35 -9.29 0.24
N MET A 121 0.48 -9.38 -0.76
CA MET A 121 0.26 -8.31 -1.75
C MET A 121 -0.23 -7.03 -1.07
N ARG A 122 -1.21 -7.15 -0.17
CA ARG A 122 -1.75 -6.03 0.63
C ARG A 122 -0.65 -5.35 1.45
N HIS A 123 0.19 -6.14 2.12
CA HIS A 123 1.31 -5.60 2.89
C HIS A 123 2.32 -4.85 2.01
N LYS A 124 2.61 -5.38 0.81
CA LYS A 124 3.53 -4.72 -0.13
C LYS A 124 2.98 -3.40 -0.62
N LEU A 125 1.70 -3.36 -0.99
CA LEU A 125 0.99 -2.16 -1.41
C LEU A 125 0.99 -1.09 -0.31
N TYR A 126 0.60 -1.46 0.91
CA TYR A 126 0.54 -0.51 2.02
C TYR A 126 1.92 -0.02 2.47
N LYS A 127 2.98 -0.83 2.30
CA LYS A 127 4.35 -0.39 2.52
C LYS A 127 4.75 0.70 1.50
N ALA A 128 4.38 0.53 0.23
CA ALA A 128 4.61 1.55 -0.79
C ALA A 128 3.86 2.84 -0.47
N ILE A 129 2.56 2.76 -0.16
CA ILE A 129 1.73 3.92 0.22
C ILE A 129 2.30 4.63 1.44
N ARG A 130 2.74 3.89 2.47
CA ARG A 130 3.38 4.48 3.65
C ARG A 130 4.60 5.31 3.29
N ASN A 131 5.47 4.80 2.42
CA ASN A 131 6.68 5.50 2.02
C ASN A 131 6.39 6.82 1.28
N LEU A 132 5.22 6.95 0.65
CA LEU A 132 4.79 8.20 0.01
C LEU A 132 4.25 9.20 1.00
N LYS A 133 3.33 8.76 1.86
CA LYS A 133 2.71 9.64 2.85
C LYS A 133 3.76 10.25 3.78
N MET A 134 4.86 9.54 4.02
CA MET A 134 5.99 10.06 4.81
C MET A 134 6.81 11.15 4.08
N LYS A 135 6.77 11.22 2.75
CA LYS A 135 7.50 12.23 1.96
C LYS A 135 6.72 13.54 1.83
N GLU A 136 5.40 13.50 1.93
CA GLU A 136 4.55 14.68 1.82
C GLU A 136 4.65 15.50 3.11
N THR A 137 5.12 16.75 3.00
CA THR A 137 5.11 17.71 4.10
C THR A 137 3.80 18.49 4.07
N LEU A 138 3.06 18.48 5.18
CA LEU A 138 1.86 19.29 5.31
C LEU A 138 2.29 20.73 5.64
N SER A 139 1.76 21.72 4.91
CA SER A 139 2.01 23.14 5.17
C SER A 139 0.69 23.90 5.25
N SER A 140 0.71 25.09 5.85
CA SER A 140 -0.45 25.98 6.08
C SER A 140 -1.42 25.54 7.20
N LYS A 141 -2.73 25.67 6.99
CA LYS A 141 -3.76 25.29 7.95
C LYS A 141 -4.02 23.80 7.84
N VAL A 142 -3.80 23.06 8.93
CA VAL A 142 -4.00 21.62 9.01
C VAL A 142 -5.14 21.34 9.97
N GLU A 143 -6.14 20.62 9.48
CA GLU A 143 -7.25 20.12 10.29
C GLU A 143 -6.99 18.66 10.66
N LEU A 144 -7.44 18.26 11.86
CA LEU A 144 -7.17 16.93 12.42
C LEU A 144 -8.47 16.29 12.89
N ASP A 145 -9.01 15.39 12.07
CA ASP A 145 -10.15 14.56 12.46
C ASP A 145 -9.69 13.26 13.13
N CYS A 146 -10.32 12.92 14.26
CA CYS A 146 -10.01 11.72 15.03
C CYS A 146 -11.04 10.61 14.76
N ILE A 147 -10.60 9.49 14.21
CA ILE A 147 -11.39 8.26 14.15
C ILE A 147 -10.90 7.26 15.19
N TYR A 148 -11.80 6.78 16.05
CA TYR A 148 -11.50 5.77 17.06
C TYR A 148 -11.72 4.36 16.49
N THR A 149 -10.66 3.56 16.46
CA THR A 149 -10.75 2.14 16.10
C THR A 149 -10.34 1.26 17.29
N LYS A 150 -10.95 0.07 17.38
CA LYS A 150 -10.58 -0.91 18.41
C LYS A 150 -9.26 -1.58 18.01
N ILE A 151 -8.22 -1.37 18.81
CA ILE A 151 -6.94 -2.04 18.61
C ILE A 151 -7.00 -3.46 19.20
N ASN A 152 -6.51 -4.43 18.44
CA ASN A 152 -6.32 -5.77 18.95
C ASN A 152 -4.99 -5.84 19.74
N LEU A 153 -5.09 -5.89 21.08
CA LEU A 153 -3.95 -6.05 21.99
C LEU A 153 -3.81 -7.52 22.46
N LYS A 154 -4.34 -8.49 21.71
CA LYS A 154 -4.18 -9.89 22.06
C LYS A 154 -2.71 -10.28 21.92
N GLY A 155 -2.13 -10.88 22.96
CA GLY A 155 -0.73 -11.32 22.98
C GLY A 155 0.28 -10.27 23.45
N THR A 156 -0.14 -9.06 23.82
CA THR A 156 0.77 -8.10 24.50
C THR A 156 1.02 -8.55 25.93
N LYS A 157 2.30 -8.49 26.36
CA LYS A 157 2.71 -8.81 27.72
C LYS A 157 2.09 -7.81 28.72
N PRO A 158 1.80 -8.23 29.97
CA PRO A 158 1.25 -7.34 31.01
C PRO A 158 2.08 -6.06 31.23
N SER A 159 3.41 -6.14 31.12
CA SER A 159 4.33 -5.00 31.25
C SER A 159 4.07 -3.87 30.24
N ASN A 160 3.63 -4.21 29.03
CA ASN A 160 3.39 -3.26 27.93
C ASN A 160 1.89 -3.08 27.67
N MET A 161 1.03 -3.53 28.58
CA MET A 161 -0.42 -3.47 28.43
C MET A 161 -0.89 -2.07 28.83
N PRO A 162 -1.36 -1.22 27.89
CA PRO A 162 -1.70 0.18 28.18
C PRO A 162 -2.99 0.34 29.01
N ARG A 163 -3.62 -0.75 29.42
CA ARG A 163 -4.93 -0.79 30.06
C ARG A 163 -5.13 -2.08 30.86
N HIS A 164 -6.06 -2.07 31.80
CA HIS A 164 -6.48 -3.32 32.46
C HIS A 164 -7.11 -4.31 31.46
N SER A 165 -6.94 -5.60 31.73
CA SER A 165 -7.47 -6.72 30.94
C SER A 165 -8.99 -6.61 30.77
N LYS A 166 -9.51 -6.90 29.56
CA LYS A 166 -10.98 -6.95 29.37
C LYS A 166 -11.51 -8.23 29.99
N LYS A 167 -12.66 -8.14 30.67
CA LYS A 167 -13.46 -9.32 31.01
C LYS A 167 -14.06 -9.89 29.71
N ARG A 168 -14.00 -11.21 29.56
CA ARG A 168 -14.49 -11.93 28.37
C ARG A 168 -16.02 -11.78 28.28
N GLY A 169 -16.57 -11.61 27.08
CA GLY A 169 -18.02 -11.53 26.85
C GLY A 169 -18.66 -10.14 26.95
N ASN A 170 -17.97 -9.13 27.49
CA ASN A 170 -18.54 -7.77 27.56
C ASN A 170 -18.28 -6.99 26.26
N ASN A 171 -19.37 -6.55 25.62
CA ASN A 171 -19.30 -5.54 24.57
C ASN A 171 -18.86 -4.21 25.18
N CYS A 172 -17.86 -3.55 24.57
CA CYS A 172 -17.48 -2.20 24.97
C CYS A 172 -18.61 -1.22 24.63
N ILE A 173 -19.24 -0.64 25.64
CA ILE A 173 -20.35 0.32 25.52
C ILE A 173 -19.84 1.72 25.15
N PHE A 174 -18.63 2.08 25.61
CA PHE A 174 -18.09 3.43 25.43
C PHE A 174 -17.32 3.58 24.10
N ARG A 175 -17.70 4.61 23.34
CA ARG A 175 -17.07 5.08 22.09
C ARG A 175 -16.15 6.30 22.27
N TYR A 176 -16.08 6.84 23.48
CA TYR A 176 -15.26 8.01 23.82
C TYR A 176 -13.90 7.61 24.40
N ILE A 177 -13.03 8.60 24.63
CA ILE A 177 -11.71 8.51 25.27
C ILE A 177 -11.87 7.84 26.64
N SER A 178 -11.86 6.51 26.64
CA SER A 178 -11.65 5.70 27.82
C SER A 178 -10.26 5.10 27.71
N SER A 179 -9.65 4.79 28.85
CA SER A 179 -8.36 4.11 28.96
C SER A 179 -8.26 2.79 28.19
N GLN A 180 -9.30 2.38 27.44
CA GLN A 180 -9.37 1.13 26.74
C GLN A 180 -9.04 1.15 25.24
N SER A 181 -8.94 2.28 24.52
CA SER A 181 -8.71 2.26 23.06
C SER A 181 -8.23 3.59 22.47
N MET A 182 -6.96 3.77 22.08
CA MET A 182 -6.58 4.83 21.12
C MET A 182 -5.37 4.51 20.23
N TYR A 183 -5.57 4.72 18.93
CA TYR A 183 -4.61 5.26 17.98
C TYR A 183 -5.36 6.32 17.17
N CYS A 184 -4.96 7.60 17.26
CA CYS A 184 -5.50 8.64 16.38
C CYS A 184 -4.92 8.44 14.98
N ARG A 185 -5.80 8.26 14.01
CA ARG A 185 -5.44 8.35 12.59
C ARG A 185 -5.78 9.77 12.15
N CYS A 186 -4.77 10.54 11.78
CA CYS A 186 -4.97 11.80 11.06
C CYS A 186 -5.60 11.43 9.72
N ASN A 187 -6.88 11.73 9.55
CA ASN A 187 -7.45 11.73 8.21
C ASN A 187 -7.13 13.05 7.52
N ARG A 188 -6.95 12.94 6.21
CA ARG A 188 -6.53 14.00 5.29
C ARG A 188 -7.75 14.75 4.78
#